data_AF-A0A382HYB4-F1
#
_entry.id   AF-A0A382HYB4-F1
#
_cell.length_a   1.000
_cell.length_b   1.000
_cell.length_c   1.000
_cell.angle_alpha   90.00
_cell.angle_beta   90.00
_cell.angle_gamma   90.00
#
_symmetry.space_group_name_H-M   'P 1'
#
loop_
_entity.id
_entity.type
_entity.pdbx_description
1 polymer ?
#
loop_
_entity_poly.entity_id
_entity_poly.type
_entity_poly.pdbx_seq_one_letter_code
_entity_poly.pdbx_strand_id
1 'polypeptide(L)'
;MTTKRIFKRPPLAEVEIVAREDHTEDLTLVWIEKPDGYSFKPGQYCTIGHDGVERAYSIASAPHEKLIELFIELVPVEEGGVLTPILWGLSE
;
A
#
# COMPACT_ATOMS: atom_id res chain seq x y z
N MET A 1 35.75 -15.57 -2.20
CA MET A 1 35.18 -14.51 -3.03
C MET A 1 33.71 -14.39 -2.69
N THR A 2 33.33 -13.37 -1.93
CA THR A 2 31.92 -13.17 -1.53
C THR A 2 31.24 -12.35 -2.61
N THR A 3 30.42 -12.98 -3.45
CA THR A 3 29.60 -12.29 -4.45
C THR A 3 28.58 -11.42 -3.71
N LYS A 4 28.82 -10.09 -3.68
CA LYS A 4 27.83 -9.10 -3.29
C LYS A 4 26.68 -9.17 -4.30
N ARG A 5 25.58 -9.85 -3.93
CA ARG A 5 24.33 -9.76 -4.68
C ARG A 5 23.80 -8.34 -4.56
N ILE A 6 23.85 -7.60 -5.67
CA ILE A 6 23.19 -6.30 -5.78
C ILE A 6 21.69 -6.60 -5.94
N PHE A 7 20.91 -6.41 -4.88
CA PHE A 7 19.45 -6.47 -4.97
C PHE A 7 18.98 -5.21 -5.69
N LYS A 8 18.67 -5.34 -6.99
CA LYS A 8 17.93 -4.30 -7.72
C LYS A 8 16.53 -4.26 -7.11
N ARG A 9 16.14 -3.13 -6.50
CA ARG A 9 14.73 -2.93 -6.11
C ARG A 9 13.89 -2.99 -7.38
N PRO A 10 12.77 -3.75 -7.38
CA PRO A 10 11.83 -3.68 -8.48
C PRO A 10 11.40 -2.21 -8.67
N PRO A 11 11.16 -1.76 -9.91
CA PRO A 11 10.56 -0.45 -10.13
C PRO A 11 9.21 -0.40 -9.42
N LEU A 12 8.86 0.78 -8.90
CA LEU A 12 7.51 1.02 -8.39
C LEU A 12 6.53 0.96 -9.55
N ALA A 13 5.40 0.29 -9.36
CA ALA A 13 4.29 0.33 -10.29
C ALA A 13 3.36 1.47 -9.87
N GLU A 14 2.92 2.27 -10.84
CA GLU A 14 1.80 3.19 -10.66
C GLU A 14 0.51 2.38 -10.70
N VAL A 15 -0.38 2.60 -9.73
CA VAL A 15 -1.65 1.89 -9.55
C VAL A 15 -2.71 2.87 -9.10
N GLU A 16 -3.97 2.54 -9.38
CA GLU A 16 -5.11 3.33 -8.94
C GLU A 16 -5.77 2.75 -7.68
N ILE A 17 -6.36 3.62 -6.86
CA ILE A 17 -7.31 3.23 -5.82
C ILE A 17 -8.65 2.98 -6.51
N VAL A 18 -9.08 1.72 -6.50
CA VAL A 18 -10.31 1.27 -7.17
C VAL A 18 -11.53 1.48 -6.28
N ALA A 19 -11.36 1.29 -4.97
CA ALA A 19 -12.43 1.47 -4.00
C ALA A 19 -11.85 1.83 -2.62
N ARG A 20 -12.69 2.47 -1.82
CA ARG A 20 -12.43 2.81 -0.43
C ARG A 20 -13.71 2.64 0.39
N GLU A 21 -13.60 2.04 1.57
CA GLU A 21 -14.70 1.88 2.52
C GLU A 21 -14.25 2.33 3.91
N ASP A 22 -14.83 3.41 4.40
CA ASP A 22 -14.54 3.96 5.73
C ASP A 22 -15.40 3.26 6.78
N HIS A 23 -14.74 2.68 7.79
CA HIS A 23 -15.40 2.04 8.92
C HIS A 23 -15.52 2.96 10.14
N THR A 24 -14.56 3.86 10.32
CA THR A 24 -14.54 4.90 11.36
C THR A 24 -13.96 6.19 10.78
N GLU A 25 -13.80 7.22 11.60
CA GLU A 25 -13.16 8.48 11.20
C GLU A 25 -11.68 8.32 10.82
N ASP A 26 -11.06 7.22 11.25
CA ASP A 26 -9.64 6.93 11.13
C ASP A 26 -9.31 5.54 10.56
N LEU A 27 -10.27 4.63 10.36
CA LEU A 27 -10.04 3.29 9.82
C LEU A 27 -10.77 3.09 8.49
N THR A 28 -10.03 2.65 7.48
CA THR A 28 -10.55 2.45 6.13
C THR A 28 -9.98 1.21 5.47
N LEU A 29 -10.81 0.53 4.67
CA LEU A 29 -10.35 -0.43 3.68
C LEU A 29 -10.11 0.27 2.36
N VAL A 30 -8.98 -0.03 1.73
CA VAL A 30 -8.62 0.47 0.41
C VAL A 30 -8.33 -0.72 -0.51
N TRP A 31 -8.92 -0.71 -1.69
CA TRP A 31 -8.61 -1.65 -2.76
C TRP A 31 -7.84 -0.92 -3.85
N ILE A 32 -6.64 -1.41 -4.15
CA ILE A 32 -5.81 -0.91 -5.25
C ILE A 32 -5.70 -1.96 -6.36
N GLU A 33 -5.41 -1.50 -7.57
CA GLU A 33 -5.08 -2.41 -8.66
C GLU A 33 -3.87 -3.28 -8.31
N LYS A 34 -3.94 -4.56 -8.70
CA LYS A 34 -2.80 -5.46 -8.60
C LYS A 34 -1.98 -5.39 -9.88
N PRO A 35 -0.72 -4.94 -9.83
CA PRO A 35 0.11 -4.84 -11.03
C PRO A 35 0.26 -6.18 -11.75
N ASP A 36 0.43 -6.15 -13.07
CA ASP A 36 0.64 -7.35 -13.86
C ASP A 36 1.86 -8.15 -13.37
N GLY A 37 1.65 -9.44 -13.15
CA GLY A 37 2.67 -10.34 -12.63
C GLY A 37 3.00 -10.15 -11.15
N TYR A 38 2.32 -9.26 -10.43
CA TYR A 38 2.49 -9.10 -9.00
C TYR A 38 1.98 -10.35 -8.26
N SER A 39 2.88 -11.00 -7.53
CA SER A 39 2.57 -12.19 -6.74
C SER A 39 3.10 -12.04 -5.33
N PHE A 40 2.35 -12.55 -4.36
CA PHE A 40 2.68 -12.50 -2.95
C PHE A 40 2.17 -13.77 -2.26
N LYS A 41 2.73 -14.08 -1.10
CA LYS A 41 2.27 -15.13 -0.18
C LYS A 41 1.38 -14.51 0.89
N PRO A 42 0.38 -15.26 1.40
CA PRO A 42 -0.44 -14.78 2.52
C PRO A 42 0.43 -14.36 3.71
N GLY A 43 0.08 -13.23 4.34
CA GLY A 43 0.85 -12.64 5.43
C GLY A 43 2.04 -11.77 5.02
N GLN A 44 2.26 -11.55 3.72
CA GLN A 44 3.22 -10.55 3.24
C GLN A 44 2.60 -9.14 3.22
N TYR A 45 3.48 -8.15 3.12
CA TYR A 45 3.14 -6.74 2.93
C TYR A 45 3.59 -6.26 1.54
N CYS A 46 2.96 -5.18 1.07
CA CYS A 46 3.47 -4.38 -0.05
C CYS A 46 3.90 -3.01 0.46
N THR A 47 4.71 -2.31 -0.33
CA THR A 47 5.03 -0.90 -0.08
C THR A 47 4.25 -0.06 -1.07
N ILE A 48 3.47 0.89 -0.56
CA ILE A 48 2.81 1.92 -1.37
C ILE A 48 3.38 3.28 -1.01
N GLY A 49 3.21 4.25 -1.89
CA GLY A 49 3.62 5.61 -1.62
C GLY A 49 2.99 6.62 -2.57
N HIS A 50 3.00 7.87 -2.15
CA HIS A 50 2.55 9.03 -2.91
C HIS A 50 3.52 10.20 -2.66
N ASP A 51 3.78 11.03 -3.66
CA ASP A 51 4.69 12.19 -3.56
C ASP A 51 6.06 11.90 -2.91
N GLY A 52 6.62 10.72 -3.20
CA GLY A 52 7.93 10.30 -2.68
C GLY A 52 7.94 9.82 -1.22
N VAL A 53 6.76 9.72 -0.58
CA VAL A 53 6.61 9.14 0.76
C VAL A 53 6.09 7.71 0.63
N GLU A 54 6.84 6.74 1.16
CA GLU A 54 6.51 5.32 1.07
C GLU A 54 6.32 4.68 2.45
N ARG A 55 5.33 3.79 2.61
CA ARG A 55 5.14 2.95 3.79
C ARG A 55 4.71 1.54 3.41
N ALA A 56 5.07 0.59 4.27
CA ALA A 56 4.68 -0.81 4.13
C ALA A 56 3.30 -1.05 4.76
N TYR A 57 2.45 -1.79 4.06
CA TYR A 57 1.13 -2.22 4.53
C TYR A 57 0.95 -3.71 4.30
N SER A 58 0.44 -4.39 5.32
CA SER A 58 0.05 -5.80 5.22
C SER A 58 -1.04 -5.97 4.17
N ILE A 59 -0.91 -6.98 3.32
CA ILE A 59 -1.93 -7.31 2.33
C ILE A 59 -3.03 -8.12 3.03
N ALA A 60 -4.27 -7.61 3.00
CA ALA A 60 -5.44 -8.26 3.59
C ALA A 60 -6.14 -9.22 2.61
N SER A 61 -6.01 -8.99 1.29
CA SER A 61 -6.54 -9.87 0.24
C SER A 61 -5.76 -11.18 0.05
N ALA A 62 -6.40 -12.19 -0.52
CA ALA A 62 -5.78 -13.44 -0.92
C ALA A 62 -4.99 -13.31 -2.25
N PRO A 63 -3.94 -14.12 -2.47
CA PRO A 63 -3.09 -14.02 -3.68
C PRO A 63 -3.77 -14.23 -5.03
N HIS A 64 -4.96 -14.82 -5.08
CA HIS A 64 -5.71 -15.07 -6.32
C HIS A 64 -6.70 -13.94 -6.63
N GLU A 65 -6.90 -13.00 -5.71
CA GLU A 65 -7.76 -11.85 -5.93
C GLU A 65 -7.15 -10.86 -6.92
N LYS A 66 -8.04 -10.13 -7.60
CA LYS A 66 -7.69 -9.17 -8.65
C LYS A 66 -7.22 -7.83 -8.09
N LEU A 67 -7.69 -7.46 -6.91
CA LEU A 67 -7.34 -6.24 -6.21
C LEU A 67 -6.47 -6.59 -4.99
N ILE A 68 -5.62 -5.65 -4.60
CA ILE A 68 -4.92 -5.72 -3.32
C ILE A 68 -5.74 -4.93 -2.31
N GLU A 69 -6.23 -5.62 -1.28
CA GLU A 69 -6.92 -5.00 -0.16
C GLU A 69 -5.91 -4.63 0.94
N LEU A 70 -6.02 -3.40 1.43
CA LEU A 70 -5.24 -2.85 2.54
C LEU A 70 -6.19 -2.31 3.60
N PHE A 71 -5.87 -2.55 4.88
CA PHE A 71 -6.55 -1.93 6.00
C PHE A 71 -5.64 -0.86 6.60
N ILE A 72 -6.11 0.38 6.57
CA ILE A 72 -5.28 1.56 6.85
C ILE A 72 -5.89 2.37 7.99
N GLU A 73 -5.05 2.73 8.94
CA GLU A 73 -5.34 3.69 10.00
C GLU A 73 -4.79 5.07 9.59
N LEU A 74 -5.62 6.09 9.65
CA LEU A 74 -5.22 7.48 9.53
C LEU A 74 -4.38 7.86 10.76
N VAL A 75 -3.17 8.34 10.51
CA VAL A 75 -2.35 8.96 11.56
C VAL A 75 -2.37 10.45 11.28
N PRO A 76 -2.97 11.28 12.15
CA PRO A 76 -3.04 12.72 11.93
C PRO A 76 -1.66 13.37 11.80
N VAL A 77 -1.60 14.54 11.15
CA VAL A 77 -0.33 15.27 10.93
C VAL A 77 0.27 15.73 12.27
N GLU A 78 -0.58 16.13 13.21
CA GLU A 78 -0.23 16.51 14.58
C GLU A 78 0.38 15.35 15.38
N GLU A 79 0.09 14.11 15.00
CA GLU A 79 0.68 12.89 15.58
C GLU A 79 1.91 12.39 14.80
N GLY A 80 2.29 13.11 13.73
CA GLY A 80 3.46 12.79 12.91
C GLY A 80 3.15 11.89 11.70
N GLY A 81 1.88 11.73 11.34
CA GLY A 81 1.48 11.07 10.10
C GLY A 81 1.99 11.82 8.88
N VAL A 82 2.52 11.08 7.90
CA VAL A 82 3.05 11.66 6.65
C VAL A 82 2.32 11.12 5.44
N LEU A 83 2.20 9.80 5.30
CA LEU A 83 1.55 9.19 4.14
C LEU A 83 0.03 9.11 4.30
N THR A 84 -0.47 8.70 5.47
CA THR A 84 -1.90 8.43 5.67
C THR A 84 -2.78 9.67 5.53
N PRO A 85 -2.36 10.89 5.94
CA PRO A 85 -3.10 12.12 5.63
C PRO A 85 -3.19 12.42 4.13
N ILE A 86 -2.12 12.14 3.37
CA ILE A 86 -2.11 12.33 1.91
C ILE A 86 -3.11 11.37 1.27
N LEU A 87 -3.04 10.08 1.62
CA LEU A 87 -3.98 9.07 1.13
C LEU A 87 -5.43 9.42 1.46
N TRP A 88 -5.67 10.05 2.62
CA TRP A 88 -7.01 10.46 3.03
C TRP A 88 -7.61 11.54 2.14
N GLY A 89 -6.78 12.44 1.60
CA GLY A 89 -7.18 13.50 0.69
C GLY A 89 -7.29 13.09 -0.78
N LEU A 90 -6.90 11.86 -1.15
CA LEU A 90 -7.00 11.38 -2.55
C LEU A 90 -8.41 10.95 -2.95
N SER A 91 -9.32 10.81 -1.99
CA SER A 91 -10.70 10.37 -2.22
C SER A 91 -11.72 11.53 -2.34
N GLU A 92 -11.24 12.77 -2.46
CA GLU A 92 -12.06 13.96 -2.76
C GLU A 92 -11.98 14.39 -4.23
#